data_AF-A0A351MQS6-F1
#
_entry.id   AF-A0A351MQS6-F1
#
_cell.length_a   1.000
_cell.length_b   1.000
_cell.length_c   1.000
_cell.angle_alpha   90.00
_cell.angle_beta   90.00
_cell.angle_gamma   90.00
#
_symmetry.space_group_name_H-M   'P 1'
#
loop_
_entity.id
_entity.type
_entity.pdbx_description
1 polymer ?
#
loop_
_entity_poly.entity_id
_entity_poly.type
_entity_poly.pdbx_seq_one_letter_code
_entity_poly.pdbx_strand_id
1 'polypeptide(L)'
;RNLRELADHAEARGVTLAIEPLNRFETDFLNTVEQGIALVRDIESPAAGLLLDTFHMNIEEKDQADAIRRAGRHLVHFHACGTDRGVPGDDHLDWPAIVAALRAIRYDGDVVIESFTPDVEVIAKAAAIWRSIVPHKDDIPKRGLAHLRKVFGKGTKRPSRRS
;
A
#
# COMPACT_ATOMS: atom_id res chain seq x y z
N ARG A 1 -22.71 -1.63 -7.41
CA ARG A 1 -23.83 -1.38 -6.47
C ARG A 1 -23.36 -1.38 -5.02
N ASN A 2 -22.98 -2.53 -4.44
CA ASN A 2 -22.63 -2.63 -3.01
C ASN A 2 -21.49 -1.69 -2.58
N LEU A 3 -20.44 -1.53 -3.39
CA LEU A 3 -19.34 -0.60 -3.07
C LEU A 3 -19.76 0.87 -3.04
N ARG A 4 -20.79 1.25 -3.82
CA ARG A 4 -21.35 2.61 -3.79
C ARG A 4 -22.14 2.84 -2.51
N GLU A 5 -23.00 1.89 -2.14
CA GLU A 5 -23.72 1.94 -0.86
C GLU A 5 -22.76 2.01 0.35
N LEU A 6 -21.63 1.29 0.27
CA LEU A 6 -20.58 1.37 1.29
C LEU A 6 -19.85 2.73 1.28
N ALA A 7 -19.58 3.29 0.10
CA ALA A 7 -18.93 4.59 -0.03
C ALA A 7 -19.81 5.73 0.50
N ASP A 8 -21.12 5.69 0.24
CA ASP A 8 -22.08 6.65 0.80
C ASP A 8 -22.08 6.60 2.33
N HIS A 9 -22.00 5.39 2.90
CA HIS A 9 -21.89 5.22 4.36
C HIS A 9 -20.57 5.74 4.91
N ALA A 10 -19.45 5.46 4.23
CA ALA A 10 -18.13 5.93 4.62
C ALA A 10 -18.06 7.47 4.60
N GLU A 11 -18.62 8.09 3.57
CA GLU A 11 -18.72 9.54 3.42
C GLU A 11 -19.50 10.17 4.57
N ALA A 12 -20.66 9.62 4.92
CA ALA A 12 -21.48 10.08 6.06
C ALA A 12 -20.75 9.98 7.41
N ARG A 13 -19.68 9.19 7.49
CA ARG A 13 -18.84 9.01 8.68
C ARG A 13 -17.48 9.71 8.60
N GLY A 14 -17.19 10.39 7.50
CA GLY A 14 -15.91 11.06 7.29
C GLY A 14 -14.72 10.11 7.20
N VAL A 15 -14.94 8.86 6.73
CA VAL A 15 -13.89 7.87 6.51
C VAL A 15 -13.76 7.56 5.02
N THR A 16 -12.59 7.09 4.60
CA THR A 16 -12.29 6.73 3.21
C THR A 16 -12.18 5.22 3.08
N LEU A 17 -12.85 4.65 2.08
CA LEU A 17 -12.64 3.28 1.63
C LEU A 17 -11.38 3.23 0.77
N ALA A 18 -10.35 2.61 1.32
CA ALA A 18 -9.11 2.33 0.59
C ALA A 18 -9.21 0.92 -0.02
N ILE A 19 -9.44 0.85 -1.32
CA ILE A 19 -9.59 -0.40 -2.07
C ILE A 19 -8.21 -0.86 -2.52
N GLU A 20 -7.83 -2.08 -2.18
CA GLU A 20 -6.52 -2.65 -2.45
C GLU A 20 -6.56 -3.65 -3.60
N PRO A 21 -5.86 -3.38 -4.73
CA PRO A 21 -5.55 -4.42 -5.71
C PRO A 21 -4.55 -5.43 -5.12
N LEU A 22 -4.91 -6.71 -5.13
CA LEU A 22 -4.08 -7.80 -4.59
C LEU A 22 -3.49 -8.65 -5.73
N ASN A 23 -2.46 -9.43 -5.46
CA ASN A 23 -1.92 -10.33 -6.50
C ASN A 23 -2.94 -11.43 -6.86
N ARG A 24 -2.73 -12.04 -8.03
CA ARG A 24 -3.59 -13.09 -8.62
C ARG A 24 -3.79 -14.35 -7.77
N PHE A 25 -3.01 -14.53 -6.71
CA PHE A 25 -3.12 -15.68 -5.81
C PHE A 25 -4.01 -15.39 -4.59
N GLU A 26 -4.34 -14.11 -4.36
CA GLU A 26 -5.15 -13.66 -3.21
C GLU A 26 -6.54 -13.16 -3.64
N THR A 27 -6.70 -12.78 -4.90
CA THR A 27 -8.01 -12.45 -5.48
C THR A 27 -8.03 -12.71 -6.98
N ASP A 28 -9.20 -13.05 -7.50
CA ASP A 28 -9.51 -13.13 -8.93
C ASP A 28 -10.24 -11.87 -9.46
N PHE A 29 -10.47 -10.88 -8.59
CA PHE A 29 -11.30 -9.71 -8.91
C PHE A 29 -10.49 -8.48 -9.32
N LEU A 30 -9.57 -8.02 -8.47
CA LEU A 30 -8.87 -6.74 -8.63
C LEU A 30 -7.37 -6.91 -8.42
N ASN A 31 -6.58 -6.86 -9.49
CA ASN A 31 -5.15 -7.20 -9.42
C ASN A 31 -4.19 -6.09 -9.82
N THR A 32 -4.64 -5.13 -10.61
CA THR A 32 -3.80 -4.04 -11.12
C THR A 32 -4.31 -2.68 -10.68
N VAL A 33 -3.42 -1.70 -10.65
CA VAL A 33 -3.73 -0.30 -10.38
C VAL A 33 -4.68 0.26 -11.43
N GLU A 34 -4.55 -0.15 -12.70
CA GLU A 34 -5.46 0.27 -13.76
C GLU A 34 -6.90 -0.18 -13.49
N GLN A 35 -7.09 -1.45 -13.13
CA GLN A 35 -8.42 -1.96 -12.72
C GLN A 35 -8.93 -1.23 -11.48
N GLY A 36 -8.06 -0.95 -10.50
CA GLY A 36 -8.40 -0.19 -9.31
C GLY A 36 -8.92 1.21 -9.63
N ILE A 37 -8.24 1.94 -10.52
CA ILE A 37 -8.66 3.27 -10.98
C ILE A 37 -10.03 3.20 -11.65
N ALA A 38 -10.26 2.21 -12.52
CA ALA A 38 -11.55 2.03 -13.18
C ALA A 38 -12.67 1.80 -12.15
N LEU A 39 -12.44 0.91 -11.17
CA LEU A 39 -13.41 0.63 -10.11
C LEU A 39 -13.71 1.86 -9.24
N VAL A 40 -12.69 2.60 -8.81
CA VAL A 40 -12.87 3.82 -8.02
C VAL A 40 -13.68 4.87 -8.79
N ARG A 41 -13.47 4.98 -10.11
CA ARG A 41 -14.27 5.87 -10.96
C ARG A 41 -15.72 5.43 -11.04
N ASP A 42 -15.99 4.13 -11.17
CA ASP A 42 -17.35 3.57 -11.25
C ASP A 42 -18.13 3.70 -9.93
N ILE A 43 -17.43 3.77 -8.79
CA ILE A 43 -18.07 4.02 -7.49
C ILE A 43 -18.65 5.43 -7.42
N GLU A 44 -18.00 6.41 -8.06
CA GLU A 44 -18.42 7.82 -8.15
C GLU A 44 -18.57 8.53 -6.79
N SER A 45 -17.75 8.18 -5.78
CA SER A 45 -17.76 8.83 -4.46
C SER A 45 -16.38 9.39 -4.08
N PRO A 46 -16.31 10.59 -3.45
CA PRO A 46 -15.06 11.13 -2.91
C PRO A 46 -14.52 10.33 -1.73
N ALA A 47 -15.34 9.47 -1.11
CA ALA A 47 -14.93 8.58 -0.02
C ALA A 47 -14.31 7.27 -0.51
N ALA A 48 -14.07 7.08 -1.81
CA ALA A 48 -13.41 5.91 -2.37
C ALA A 48 -12.04 6.25 -2.97
N GLY A 49 -11.02 5.46 -2.64
CA GLY A 49 -9.67 5.58 -3.17
C GLY A 49 -8.94 4.25 -3.18
N LEU A 50 -7.65 4.29 -3.54
CA LEU A 50 -6.78 3.13 -3.63
C LEU A 50 -5.84 3.03 -2.44
N LEU A 51 -5.68 1.81 -1.95
CA LEU A 51 -4.52 1.37 -1.20
C LEU A 51 -3.59 0.67 -2.18
N LEU A 52 -2.33 1.11 -2.28
CA LEU A 52 -1.32 0.39 -3.07
C LEU A 52 -0.28 -0.24 -2.16
N ASP A 53 0.08 -1.48 -2.47
CA ASP A 53 1.06 -2.27 -1.73
C ASP A 53 2.20 -2.71 -2.67
N THR A 54 3.44 -2.49 -2.24
CA THR A 54 4.63 -2.82 -3.03
C THR A 54 4.81 -4.31 -3.29
N PHE A 55 4.37 -5.19 -2.40
CA PHE A 55 4.39 -6.65 -2.61
C PHE A 55 3.45 -7.07 -3.74
N HIS A 56 2.20 -6.57 -3.73
CA HIS A 56 1.22 -6.90 -4.76
C HIS A 56 1.62 -6.32 -6.12
N MET A 57 2.02 -5.04 -6.15
CA MET A 57 2.49 -4.40 -7.39
C MET A 57 3.74 -5.07 -7.96
N ASN A 58 4.63 -5.62 -7.12
CA ASN A 58 5.82 -6.33 -7.59
C ASN A 58 5.48 -7.57 -8.45
N ILE A 59 4.31 -8.17 -8.25
CA ILE A 59 3.86 -9.35 -8.99
C ILE A 59 3.07 -8.94 -10.24
N GLU A 60 2.18 -7.95 -10.11
CA GLU A 60 1.17 -7.65 -11.14
C GLU A 60 1.53 -6.48 -12.05
N GLU A 61 2.25 -5.47 -11.55
CA GLU A 61 2.58 -4.28 -12.33
C GLU A 61 3.89 -4.46 -13.10
N LYS A 62 3.95 -3.90 -14.32
CA LYS A 62 5.20 -3.89 -15.11
C LYS A 62 6.25 -2.96 -14.54
N ASP A 63 5.81 -1.86 -13.94
CA ASP A 63 6.64 -0.84 -13.30
C ASP A 63 5.83 -0.21 -12.15
N GLN A 64 6.32 -0.36 -10.92
CA GLN A 64 5.60 0.12 -9.73
C GLN A 64 5.54 1.65 -9.67
N ALA A 65 6.61 2.33 -10.08
CA ALA A 65 6.67 3.79 -10.03
C ALA A 65 5.69 4.40 -11.04
N ASP A 66 5.57 3.81 -12.23
CA ASP A 66 4.59 4.19 -13.24
C ASP A 66 3.15 3.90 -12.79
N ALA A 67 2.92 2.75 -12.16
CA ALA A 67 1.62 2.41 -11.56
C ALA A 67 1.19 3.44 -10.49
N ILE A 68 2.09 3.81 -9.58
CA ILE A 68 1.85 4.87 -8.58
C ILE A 68 1.52 6.21 -9.26
N ARG A 69 2.27 6.60 -10.31
CA ARG A 69 1.99 7.83 -11.06
C ARG A 69 0.60 7.80 -11.70
N ARG A 70 0.19 6.66 -12.27
CA ARG A 70 -1.16 6.47 -12.82
C ARG A 70 -2.25 6.60 -11.77
N ALA A 71 -2.05 6.03 -10.57
CA ALA A 71 -3.00 6.14 -9.46
C ALA A 71 -3.24 7.61 -9.10
N GLY A 72 -2.19 8.42 -9.06
CA GLY A 72 -2.30 9.88 -8.91
C GLY A 72 -3.12 10.26 -7.68
N ARG A 73 -4.13 11.11 -7.88
CA ARG A 73 -5.03 11.56 -6.80
C ARG A 73 -5.89 10.45 -6.18
N HIS A 74 -6.00 9.29 -6.82
CA HIS A 74 -6.79 8.19 -6.31
C HIS A 74 -6.06 7.43 -5.19
N LEU A 75 -4.75 7.60 -5.04
CA LEU A 75 -4.00 6.97 -3.95
C LEU A 75 -4.31 7.63 -2.61
N VAL A 76 -4.89 6.87 -1.68
CA VAL A 76 -5.24 7.36 -0.34
C VAL A 76 -4.45 6.65 0.77
N HIS A 77 -3.97 5.43 0.52
CA HIS A 77 -3.14 4.68 1.47
C HIS A 77 -2.01 3.91 0.77
N PHE A 78 -0.89 3.70 1.45
CA PHE A 78 0.27 3.03 0.86
C PHE A 78 0.93 2.08 1.84
N HIS A 79 1.07 0.82 1.44
CA HIS A 79 1.84 -0.18 2.15
C HIS A 79 3.24 -0.32 1.56
N ALA A 80 4.24 -0.26 2.43
CA ALA A 80 5.61 -0.64 2.18
C ALA A 80 5.83 -2.06 2.69
N CYS A 81 5.72 -3.04 1.79
CA CYS A 81 5.86 -4.46 2.07
C CYS A 81 7.04 -5.03 1.27
N GLY A 82 7.94 -5.75 1.93
CA GLY A 82 9.08 -6.38 1.26
C GLY A 82 8.62 -7.46 0.25
N THR A 83 9.45 -7.80 -0.73
CA THR A 83 9.06 -8.74 -1.81
C THR A 83 8.74 -10.15 -1.33
N ASP A 84 9.20 -10.52 -0.14
CA ASP A 84 8.85 -11.75 0.55
C ASP A 84 8.02 -11.52 1.81
N ARG A 85 7.36 -10.36 1.88
CA ARG A 85 6.68 -9.78 3.03
C ARG A 85 7.59 -9.53 4.25
N GLY A 86 8.90 -9.51 4.05
CA GLY A 86 9.92 -9.19 5.05
C GLY A 86 10.18 -7.71 5.21
N VAL A 87 11.46 -7.34 5.36
CA VAL A 87 11.88 -5.98 5.65
C VAL A 87 11.87 -5.12 4.37
N PRO A 88 11.07 -4.04 4.31
CA PRO A 88 11.17 -3.08 3.21
C PRO A 88 12.59 -2.50 3.10
N GLY A 89 13.21 -2.69 1.95
CA GLY A 89 14.57 -2.22 1.67
C GLY A 89 15.69 -3.22 1.95
N ASP A 90 15.36 -4.44 2.36
CA ASP A 90 16.22 -5.64 2.31
C ASP A 90 15.79 -6.55 1.15
N ASP A 91 15.35 -5.93 0.05
CA ASP A 91 14.75 -6.55 -1.12
C ASP A 91 15.29 -5.91 -2.41
N HIS A 92 14.77 -6.33 -3.56
CA HIS A 92 15.20 -5.84 -4.87
C HIS A 92 14.33 -4.70 -5.41
N LEU A 93 13.44 -4.11 -4.60
CA LEU A 93 12.56 -3.04 -5.06
C LEU A 93 13.34 -1.74 -5.30
N ASP A 94 12.96 -1.02 -6.36
CA ASP A 94 13.47 0.33 -6.62
C ASP A 94 12.77 1.36 -5.74
N TRP A 95 13.11 1.36 -4.45
CA TRP A 95 12.61 2.31 -3.47
C TRP A 95 12.83 3.78 -3.86
N PRO A 96 13.99 4.20 -4.40
CA PRO A 96 14.15 5.55 -4.94
C PRO A 96 13.09 5.92 -6.00
N ALA A 97 12.80 5.04 -6.96
CA ALA A 97 11.78 5.30 -7.98
C ALA A 97 10.36 5.34 -7.40
N ILE A 98 10.03 4.44 -6.46
CA ILE A 98 8.75 4.42 -5.74
C ILE A 98 8.54 5.72 -4.97
N VAL A 99 9.53 6.17 -4.19
CA VAL A 99 9.48 7.43 -3.44
C VAL A 99 9.34 8.62 -4.38
N ALA A 100 10.08 8.63 -5.49
CA ALA A 100 9.98 9.70 -6.49
C ALA A 100 8.57 9.75 -7.12
N ALA A 101 7.94 8.61 -7.37
CA ALA A 101 6.57 8.54 -7.88
C ALA A 101 5.54 9.07 -6.86
N LEU A 102 5.63 8.64 -5.59
CA LEU A 102 4.78 9.15 -4.51
C LEU A 102 4.90 10.68 -4.36
N ARG A 103 6.12 11.21 -4.43
CA ARG A 103 6.36 12.66 -4.42
C ARG A 103 5.79 13.36 -5.66
N ALA A 104 5.91 12.76 -6.84
CA ALA A 104 5.41 13.32 -8.08
C ALA A 104 3.88 13.50 -8.07
N ILE A 105 3.16 12.57 -7.45
CA ILE A 105 1.70 12.66 -7.26
C ILE A 105 1.30 13.48 -6.02
N ARG A 106 2.29 14.00 -5.28
CA ARG A 106 2.11 14.76 -4.02
C ARG A 106 1.36 13.97 -2.94
N TYR A 107 1.64 12.67 -2.83
CA TYR A 107 1.10 11.85 -1.76
C TYR A 107 1.57 12.35 -0.39
N ASP A 108 0.62 12.63 0.50
CA ASP A 108 0.86 13.16 1.86
C ASP A 108 0.25 12.28 2.97
N GLY A 109 -0.24 11.10 2.58
CA GLY A 109 -0.75 10.08 3.48
C GLY A 109 0.35 9.27 4.16
N ASP A 110 -0.06 8.31 4.97
CA ASP A 110 0.86 7.47 5.73
C ASP A 110 1.45 6.36 4.84
N VAL A 111 2.74 6.08 5.05
CA VAL A 111 3.43 4.90 4.49
C VAL A 111 3.53 3.88 5.61
N VAL A 112 2.80 2.78 5.49
CA VAL A 112 2.68 1.77 6.55
C VAL A 112 3.52 0.55 6.18
N ILE A 113 4.35 0.08 7.12
CA ILE A 113 5.04 -1.21 6.93
C ILE A 113 4.00 -2.31 7.14
N GLU A 114 3.73 -3.07 6.08
CA GLU A 114 2.96 -4.31 6.18
C GLU A 114 3.92 -5.50 6.20
N SER A 115 3.67 -6.45 7.11
CA SER A 115 4.41 -7.71 7.17
C SER A 115 3.64 -8.73 8.02
N PHE A 116 3.92 -10.00 7.79
CA PHE A 116 3.29 -11.10 8.49
C PHE A 116 4.36 -11.97 9.14
N THR A 117 4.14 -12.29 10.41
CA THR A 117 5.01 -13.19 11.15
C THR A 117 4.24 -14.46 11.49
N PRO A 118 4.92 -15.63 11.57
CA PRO A 118 4.28 -16.90 11.90
C PRO A 118 3.50 -16.87 13.23
N ASP A 119 3.86 -15.96 14.13
CA ASP A 119 3.19 -15.72 15.41
C ASP A 119 1.69 -15.33 15.26
N VAL A 120 1.26 -14.90 14.07
CA VAL A 120 -0.13 -14.55 13.75
C VAL A 120 -0.72 -15.62 12.81
N GLU A 121 -1.02 -16.80 13.36
CA GLU A 121 -1.31 -18.03 12.61
C GLU A 121 -2.35 -17.89 11.48
N VAL A 122 -3.45 -17.18 11.73
CA VAL A 122 -4.55 -17.05 10.75
C VAL A 122 -4.10 -16.27 9.52
N ILE A 123 -3.36 -15.17 9.73
CA ILE A 123 -2.93 -14.29 8.65
C ILE A 123 -1.66 -14.84 7.98
N ALA A 124 -0.76 -15.45 8.75
CA ALA A 124 0.42 -16.14 8.20
C ALA A 124 0.02 -17.27 7.23
N LYS A 125 -1.05 -18.02 7.55
CA LYS A 125 -1.58 -19.06 6.65
C LYS A 125 -2.22 -18.47 5.40
N ALA A 126 -2.98 -17.38 5.54
CA ALA A 126 -3.58 -16.69 4.39
C ALA A 126 -2.51 -16.07 3.46
N ALA A 127 -1.42 -15.53 4.04
CA ALA A 127 -0.29 -14.95 3.32
C ALA A 127 0.79 -15.96 2.90
N ALA A 128 0.53 -17.27 3.05
CA ALA A 128 1.42 -18.35 2.65
C ALA A 128 2.87 -18.24 3.19
N ILE A 129 3.03 -17.83 4.45
CA ILE A 129 4.34 -17.63 5.09
C ILE A 129 4.87 -18.98 5.62
N TRP A 130 5.61 -19.70 4.78
CA TRP A 130 6.13 -21.05 5.09
C TRP A 130 7.58 -21.10 5.57
N ARG A 131 8.28 -19.96 5.57
CA ARG A 131 9.69 -19.86 5.92
C ARG A 131 9.94 -18.79 6.97
N SER A 132 11.03 -18.92 7.72
CA SER A 132 11.53 -17.83 8.55
C SER A 132 12.03 -16.71 7.64
N ILE A 133 11.40 -15.53 7.71
CA ILE A 133 11.77 -14.37 6.88
C ILE A 133 12.87 -13.56 7.55
N VAL A 134 12.76 -13.34 8.86
CA VAL A 134 13.76 -12.66 9.68
C VAL A 134 14.09 -13.49 10.92
N PRO A 135 15.31 -13.36 11.50
CA PRO A 135 15.65 -14.01 12.76
C PRO A 135 14.78 -13.53 13.92
N HIS A 136 14.44 -12.24 13.98
CA HIS A 136 13.59 -11.64 15.01
C HIS A 136 12.50 -10.78 14.39
N LYS A 137 11.25 -10.94 14.86
CA LYS A 137 10.09 -10.17 14.33
C LYS A 137 10.26 -8.65 14.37
N ASP A 138 10.95 -8.16 15.40
CA ASP A 138 11.27 -6.74 15.57
C ASP A 138 12.19 -6.18 14.48
N ASP A 139 12.89 -7.04 13.74
CA ASP A 139 13.82 -6.62 12.70
C ASP A 139 13.08 -5.94 11.55
N ILE A 140 11.86 -6.38 11.24
CA ILE A 140 11.03 -5.80 10.19
C ILE A 140 10.70 -4.33 10.47
N PRO A 141 10.02 -3.97 11.58
CA PRO A 141 9.70 -2.57 11.85
C PRO A 141 10.95 -1.73 12.10
N LYS A 142 12.00 -2.26 12.75
CA LYS A 142 13.23 -1.49 13.05
C LYS A 142 14.03 -1.17 11.80
N ARG A 143 14.39 -2.19 11.00
CA ARG A 143 15.21 -2.01 9.79
C ARG A 143 14.40 -1.35 8.68
N GLY A 144 13.13 -1.73 8.51
CA GLY A 144 12.23 -1.13 7.54
C GLY A 144 12.02 0.35 7.79
N LEU A 145 11.73 0.76 9.03
CA LEU A 145 11.58 2.18 9.37
C LEU A 145 12.88 2.97 9.14
N ALA A 146 14.03 2.39 9.46
CA ALA A 146 15.32 3.02 9.19
C ALA A 146 15.55 3.23 7.69
N HIS A 147 15.25 2.23 6.87
CA HIS A 147 15.32 2.34 5.41
C HIS A 147 14.36 3.40 4.87
N LEU A 148 13.07 3.33 5.24
CA LEU A 148 12.04 4.28 4.78
C LEU A 148 12.41 5.72 5.17
N ARG A 149 12.87 5.98 6.38
CA ARG A 149 13.37 7.31 6.79
C ARG A 149 14.56 7.79 5.96
N LYS A 150 15.43 6.89 5.52
CA LYS A 150 16.57 7.21 4.66
C LYS A 150 16.11 7.60 3.26
N VAL A 151 15.23 6.82 2.63
CA VAL A 151 14.79 7.07 1.24
C VAL A 151 13.78 8.20 1.12
N PHE A 152 12.88 8.38 2.09
CA PHE A 152 11.95 9.52 2.13
C PHE A 152 12.62 10.80 2.64
N GLY A 153 13.78 10.71 3.30
CA GLY A 153 14.45 11.83 3.97
C GLY A 153 13.80 12.18 5.32
N LYS A 154 14.43 13.09 6.09
CA LYS A 154 13.83 13.62 7.33
C LYS A 154 12.58 14.41 6.96
N GLY A 155 11.40 13.87 7.28
CA GLY A 155 10.13 14.55 7.05
C GLY A 155 10.12 15.95 7.67
N THR A 156 9.76 16.96 6.89
CA THR A 156 9.31 18.24 7.43
C THR A 156 8.05 17.97 8.25
N LYS A 157 7.98 18.51 9.46
CA LYS A 157 6.81 18.36 10.34
C LYS A 157 5.54 18.66 9.56
N ARG A 158 4.55 17.75 9.63
CA ARG A 158 3.17 17.98 9.14
C ARG A 158 2.72 19.37 9.65
N PRO A 159 2.34 20.32 8.79
CA PRO A 159 1.53 21.44 9.27
C PRO A 159 0.24 20.86 9.84
N SER A 160 -0.15 21.31 11.04
CA SER A 160 -1.36 20.86 11.71
C SER A 160 -2.54 20.96 10.74
N ARG A 161 -3.28 19.87 10.52
CA ARG A 161 -4.59 19.92 9.87
C ARG A 161 -5.44 20.90 10.68
N ARG A 162 -5.65 22.11 10.17
CA ARG A 162 -6.65 23.02 10.73
C ARG A 162 -8.01 22.42 10.38
N SER A 163 -8.82 22.29 11.43
CA SER A 163 -10.26 22.03 11.42
C SER A 163 -11.01 22.95 10.46
#